data_AF-H5UTM6-F1
#
_entry.id   AF-H5UTM6-F1
#
_cell.length_a   1.000
_cell.length_b   1.000
_cell.length_c   1.000
_cell.angle_alpha   90.00
_cell.angle_beta   90.00
_cell.angle_gamma   90.00
#
_symmetry.space_group_name_H-M   'P 1'
#
loop_
_entity.id
_entity.type
_entity.pdbx_description
1 polymer ?
#
loop_
_entity_poly.entity_id
_entity_poly.type
_entity_poly.pdbx_seq_one_letter_code
_entity_poly.pdbx_strand_id
1 'polypeptide(L)' 'MIRLKDGTIHAIEDSCSHGSVALSEGEVSDCFVECWLHGSRFDVATGVPASPPATAAVAVYRVEIEGDDVYVDAATPINF' A
#
# COMPACT_ATOMS: atom_id res chain seq x y z
N MET A 1 2.91 -5.79 1.22
CA MET A 1 3.76 -5.25 2.31
C MET A 1 4.83 -4.37 1.69
N ILE A 2 5.08 -3.21 2.28
CA ILE A 2 6.01 -2.19 1.77
C ILE A 2 6.92 -1.78 2.93
N ARG A 3 8.24 -1.78 2.70
CA ARG A 3 9.23 -1.30 3.67
C ARG A 3 9.83 0.02 3.17
N LEU A 4 9.68 1.07 3.95
CA LEU A 4 10.22 2.39 3.63
C LEU A 4 11.72 2.48 3.99
N LYS A 5 12.39 3.54 3.52
CA LYS A 5 13.83 3.76 3.73
C LYS A 5 14.21 3.92 5.20
N ASP A 6 13.31 4.47 6.02
CA ASP A 6 13.47 4.60 7.47
C ASP A 6 13.25 3.28 8.22
N GLY A 7 12.86 2.21 7.52
CA GLY A 7 12.60 0.88 8.07
C GLY A 7 11.15 0.65 8.48
N THR A 8 10.28 1.67 8.42
CA THR A 8 8.85 1.53 8.72
C THR A 8 8.20 0.57 7.72
N ILE A 9 7.31 -0.30 8.22
CA ILE A 9 6.61 -1.30 7.42
C ILE A 9 5.12 -0.97 7.35
N HIS A 10 4.59 -1.01 6.14
CA HIS A 10 3.17 -0.81 5.84
C HIS A 10 2.61 -2.03 5.09
N ALA A 11 1.31 -2.25 5.23
CA ALA A 11 0.58 -3.24 4.46
C ALA A 11 -0.67 -2.60 3.87
N ILE A 12 -0.83 -2.71 2.56
CA ILE A 12 -1.99 -2.23 1.81
C ILE A 12 -2.44 -3.31 0.82
N GLU A 13 -3.67 -3.19 0.33
CA GLU A 13 -4.22 -4.06 -0.72
C GLU A 13 -3.32 -4.02 -1.95
N ASP A 14 -3.05 -5.20 -2.52
CA ASP A 14 -2.14 -5.34 -3.65
C ASP A 14 -2.85 -5.03 -4.96
N SER A 15 -4.16 -5.20 -5.04
CA SER A 15 -4.91 -4.78 -6.23
C SER A 15 -5.06 -3.25 -6.28
N CYS A 16 -4.55 -2.64 -7.35
CA CYS A 16 -4.81 -1.23 -7.63
C CYS A 16 -6.33 -0.96 -7.71
N SER A 17 -6.81 0.11 -7.06
CA SER A 17 -8.25 0.43 -7.05
C SER A 17 -8.77 0.97 -8.39
N HIS A 18 -7.88 1.39 -9.29
CA HIS A 18 -8.22 1.80 -10.65
C HIS A 18 -8.47 0.62 -11.59
N GLY A 19 -7.76 -0.49 -11.39
CA GLY A 19 -7.86 -1.69 -12.23
C GLY A 19 -7.08 -2.84 -11.61
N SER A 20 -7.48 -4.07 -11.90
CA SER A 20 -6.99 -5.28 -11.22
C SER A 20 -5.56 -5.68 -11.61
N VAL A 21 -4.57 -4.83 -11.26
CA VAL A 21 -3.13 -5.08 -11.40
C VAL A 21 -2.44 -4.95 -10.05
N ALA A 22 -1.34 -5.68 -9.88
CA ALA A 22 -0.59 -5.75 -8.63
C ALA A 22 0.25 -4.47 -8.40
N LEU A 23 0.05 -3.82 -7.26
CA LEU A 23 0.85 -2.68 -6.78
C LEU A 23 2.25 -3.13 -6.35
N SER A 24 2.42 -4.39 -5.94
CA SER A 24 3.72 -4.99 -5.60
C SER A 24 4.69 -5.10 -6.77
N GLU A 25 4.20 -5.01 -8.01
CA GLU A 25 5.04 -4.88 -9.23
C GLU A 25 5.42 -3.43 -9.54
N GLY A 26 4.92 -2.48 -8.73
CA GLY A 26 5.19 -1.05 -8.83
C GLY A 26 6.47 -0.60 -8.14
N GLU A 27 6.65 0.71 -8.10
CA GLU A 27 7.79 1.34 -7.43
C GLU A 27 7.37 2.04 -6.14
N VAL A 28 8.25 2.01 -5.13
CA VAL A 28 8.05 2.71 -3.86
C VAL A 28 8.95 3.94 -3.83
N SER A 29 8.36 5.12 -3.69
CA SER A 29 9.08 6.38 -3.48
C SER A 29 8.42 7.20 -2.39
N ASP A 30 9.25 7.67 -1.45
CA ASP A 30 8.83 8.38 -0.25
C ASP A 30 7.81 7.54 0.54
N CYS A 31 6.59 8.04 0.75
CA CYS A 31 5.50 7.34 1.42
C CYS A 31 4.44 6.81 0.42
N PHE A 32 4.83 6.58 -0.83
CA PHE A 32 3.90 6.16 -1.89
C PHE A 32 4.37 4.89 -2.59
N VAL A 33 3.40 4.05 -2.98
CA VAL A 33 3.60 3.06 -4.03
C VAL A 33 2.93 3.52 -5.32
N GLU A 34 3.63 3.43 -6.43
CA GLU A 34 3.16 3.79 -7.76
C GLU A 34 2.75 2.54 -8.54
N CYS A 35 1.52 2.51 -9.03
CA CYS A 35 1.04 1.48 -9.96
C CYS A 35 1.81 1.55 -11.28
N TRP A 36 2.51 0.46 -11.64
CA TRP A 36 3.40 0.40 -12.80
C TRP A 36 2.70 0.65 -14.14
N LEU A 37 1.40 0.37 -14.25
CA LEU A 37 0.70 0.44 -15.54
C LEU A 37 0.31 1.87 -15.93
N HIS A 38 -0.33 2.61 -15.02
CA HIS A 38 -0.89 3.94 -15.32
C HIS A 38 -0.40 5.06 -14.38
N GLY A 39 0.51 4.77 -13.44
CA GLY A 39 1.18 5.78 -12.62
C GLY A 39 0.37 6.34 -11.44
N SER A 40 -0.76 5.73 -11.07
CA SER A 40 -1.46 6.11 -9.84
C SER A 40 -0.62 5.81 -8.62
N ARG A 41 -0.42 6.82 -7.78
CA ARG A 41 0.34 6.71 -6.53
C ARG A 41 -0.60 6.62 -5.34
N PHE A 42 -0.35 5.69 -4.44
CA PHE A 42 -1.13 5.47 -3.22
C PHE A 42 -0.26 5.75 -2.00
N ASP A 43 -0.74 6.59 -1.10
CA ASP A 43 -0.09 6.80 0.19
C ASP A 43 -0.14 5.49 0.99
N VAL A 44 1.01 4.98 1.42
CA VAL A 44 1.11 3.63 2.03
C VAL A 44 0.57 3.58 3.46
N ALA A 45 0.33 4.73 4.09
CA ALA A 45 -0.23 4.81 5.44
C ALA A 45 -1.75 4.92 5.43
N THR A 46 -2.32 5.58 4.42
CA THR A 46 -3.76 5.88 4.34
C THR A 46 -4.49 5.14 3.22
N GLY A 47 -3.75 4.61 2.23
CA GLY A 47 -4.28 4.00 1.02
C GLY A 47 -4.84 5.00 0.01
N VAL A 48 -4.84 6.31 0.32
CA VAL A 48 -5.46 7.35 -0.52
C VAL A 48 -4.63 7.58 -1.79
N PRO A 49 -5.26 7.63 -2.98
CA PRO A 49 -4.55 7.95 -4.20
C PRO A 49 -4.18 9.44 -4.26
N ALA A 50 -2.95 9.75 -4.65
CA ALA A 50 -2.46 11.11 -4.85
C ALA A 50 -2.49 11.54 -6.33
N SER A 51 -2.65 10.61 -7.26
CA SER A 51 -2.69 10.89 -8.69
C SER A 51 -3.74 10.04 -9.41
N PRO A 52 -4.44 10.62 -10.42
CA PRO A 52 -5.30 9.85 -11.31
C PRO A 52 -4.46 8.79 -12.06
N PRO A 53 -5.11 7.73 -12.60
CA PRO A 53 -6.56 7.58 -12.74
C PRO A 53 -7.31 6.97 -11.53
N ALA A 54 -6.63 6.47 -10.50
CA ALA A 54 -7.27 6.00 -9.28
C ALA A 54 -7.98 7.13 -8.52
N THR A 55 -9.20 6.86 -8.08
CA THR A 55 -10.02 7.81 -7.30
C THR A 55 -10.49 7.24 -5.95
N ALA A 56 -10.27 5.96 -5.70
CA ALA A 56 -10.65 5.29 -4.46
C ALA A 56 -9.41 4.85 -3.69
N ALA A 57 -9.47 4.92 -2.36
CA ALA A 57 -8.42 4.38 -1.50
C ALA A 57 -8.33 2.86 -1.63
N VAL A 58 -7.12 2.33 -1.50
CA VAL A 58 -6.91 0.89 -1.27
C VAL A 58 -6.99 0.59 0.23
N ALA A 59 -7.34 -0.63 0.59
CA ALA A 59 -7.37 -1.05 1.99
C ALA A 59 -5.97 -0.98 2.61
N VAL A 60 -5.87 -0.56 3.87
CA VAL A 60 -4.66 -0.58 4.70
C VAL A 60 -4.86 -1.59 5.81
N TYR A 61 -3.84 -2.38 6.11
CA TYR A 61 -3.90 -3.46 7.10
C TYR A 61 -2.97 -3.17 8.27
N ARG A 62 -3.37 -3.61 9.46
CA ARG A 62 -2.54 -3.52 10.66
C ARG A 62 -1.28 -4.38 10.48
N VAL A 63 -0.13 -3.79 10.78
CA VAL A 63 1.17 -4.47 10.85
C VAL A 63 1.60 -4.56 12.30
N GLU A 64 2.08 -5.73 12.71
CA GLU A 64 2.67 -5.98 14.02
C GLU A 64 4.06 -6.60 13.84
N ILE A 65 5.03 -6.14 14.62
CA ILE A 65 6.42 -6.58 14.53
C ILE A 65 6.80 -7.21 15.87
N GLU A 66 7.17 -8.49 15.84
CA GLU A 66 7.64 -9.23 17.01
C GLU A 66 9.04 -9.79 16.72
N GLY A 67 10.07 -9.15 17.28
CA GLY A 67 11.45 -9.52 16.95
C GLY A 67 11.77 -9.27 15.47
N ASP A 68 12.11 -10.33 14.75
CA ASP A 68 12.41 -10.28 13.31
C ASP A 68 11.18 -10.62 12.43
N ASP A 69 10.06 -11.02 13.05
CA ASP A 69 8.85 -11.41 12.34
C ASP A 69 7.91 -10.23 12.10
N VAL A 70 7.25 -10.24 10.94
CA VAL A 70 6.25 -9.24 10.54
C VAL A 70 4.91 -9.94 10.33
N TYR A 71 3.91 -9.52 11.09
CA TYR A 71 2.54 -10.02 11.01
C TYR A 71 1.63 -8.98 10.38
N VAL A 72 0.70 -9.43 9.54
CA VAL A 72 -0.33 -8.60 8.91
C VAL A 72 -1.69 -9.19 9.23
N ASP A 73 -2.58 -8.41 9.84
CA ASP A 73 -3.99 -8.79 9.94
C ASP A 73 -4.67 -8.51 8.59
N ALA A 74 -4.71 -9.53 7.73
CA ALA A 74 -5.32 -9.45 6.42
C ALA A 74 -6.87 -9.49 6.44
N ALA A 75 -7.49 -9.76 7.59
CA ALA A 75 -8.94 -9.89 7.70
C ALA A 75 -9.63 -8.55 7.92
N THR A 76 -8.96 -7.59 8.57
CA THR A 76 -9.58 -6.33 9.00
C THR A 76 -8.76 -5.13 8.54
N PRO A 77 -9.17 -4.44 7.46
CA PRO A 77 -8.53 -3.19 7.10
C PRO A 77 -8.89 -2.07 8.08
N ILE A 78 -7.97 -1.11 8.25
CA ILE A 78 -7.99 -0.10 9.31
C ILE A 78 -8.35 1.31 8.81
N ASN A 79 -8.60 1.49 7.52
CA ASN A 79 -8.99 2.75 6.90
C ASN A 79 -10.43 2.68 6.35
N PHE A 80 -11.42 2.81 7.25
CA PHE A 80 -12.84 2.98 6.88
C PHE A 80 -13.54 3.99 7.79
#